data_AF-A0A1F8QWN8-F1
#
_entry.id   AF-A0A1F8QWN8-F1
#
_cell.length_a   1.000
_cell.length_b   1.000
_cell.length_c   1.000
_cell.angle_alpha   90.00
_cell.angle_beta   90.00
_cell.angle_gamma   90.00
#
_symmetry.space_group_name_H-M   'P 1'
#
loop_
_entity.id
_entity.type
_entity.pdbx_description
1 polymer ?
#
loop_
_entity_poly.entity_id
_entity_poly.type
_entity_poly.pdbx_seq_one_letter_code
_entity_poly.pdbx_strand_id
1 'polypeptide(L)'
;HEKGLNNARKVPPDHAGRTNEMCVACHQFKPGAANATPAPTGPATTAGAIPAIPHTVDGREQCLACHQTGVGGATKVPASHAGRTNDQCRTCHQAKVLAPVVVPTRIPHMPSAANQNSCADCHTAQGGKSAEIVTQHVSSIHAARGVQCVDCHGGDASKKTKEEAMSKTAGYIGTPKTADVPGLCASCHARVDLMRQYDIPTDQFSQYQASVHGTKLAQGDTSVATCFVCHDGHGTKEINDPSANVYPQNVPGLCASCHSNAQLMKPYNIPTNQYDLYKKSVHGIALLEKQDPRAPSCATCHGTHGAAPPGFTEVANVCGSCHSATQDYYLKSQHANNAPGTPKCVTCHGRYDVGPASEAMFTGSGTRDCTSCHPPNSPQAAAVKQLFDAITTSARAYDEATNAIQRAAGTGLIVAPEQAKLADAKTNLITARAAQHTLSFDVVNAKTAKATDISKEVQANAEKAIGESVIRRQAMVIGLIVAAIAIASLYMIRRELYRQLPPKE
;
A
#
# COMPACT_ATOMS: atom_id res chain seq x y z
N HIS A 1 50.06 -3.41 -16.91
CA HIS A 1 51.29 -4.08 -17.37
C HIS A 1 51.46 -5.41 -16.63
N GLU A 2 51.44 -6.53 -17.35
CA GLU A 2 51.49 -7.89 -16.77
C GLU A 2 52.87 -8.32 -16.24
N LYS A 3 53.93 -7.55 -16.49
CA LYS A 3 55.32 -7.92 -16.11
C LYS A 3 56.00 -7.00 -15.08
N GLY A 4 55.28 -6.06 -14.47
CA GLY A 4 55.77 -5.32 -13.29
C GLY A 4 57.13 -4.62 -13.47
N LEU A 5 57.37 -3.95 -14.59
CA LEU A 5 58.54 -3.07 -14.74
C LEU A 5 58.27 -1.71 -14.06
N ASN A 6 59.31 -1.15 -13.42
CA ASN A 6 59.35 0.18 -12.78
C ASN A 6 58.42 0.38 -11.57
N ASN A 7 58.42 -0.53 -10.58
CA ASN A 7 57.65 -0.40 -9.33
C ASN A 7 56.12 -0.24 -9.51
N ALA A 8 55.58 -0.51 -10.70
CA ALA A 8 54.14 -0.47 -10.94
C ALA A 8 53.45 -1.65 -10.23
N ARG A 9 52.40 -1.35 -9.46
CA ARG A 9 51.59 -2.35 -8.75
C ARG A 9 51.00 -3.35 -9.76
N LYS A 10 51.13 -4.64 -9.50
CA LYS A 10 50.50 -5.69 -10.33
C LYS A 10 48.99 -5.49 -10.35
N VAL A 11 48.37 -5.73 -11.51
CA VAL A 11 46.92 -5.71 -11.66
C VAL A 11 46.32 -6.80 -10.76
N PRO A 12 45.39 -6.46 -9.85
CA PRO A 12 44.75 -7.44 -8.99
C PRO A 12 44.03 -8.55 -9.79
N PRO A 13 43.92 -9.79 -9.28
CA PRO A 13 43.29 -10.89 -10.01
C PRO A 13 41.84 -10.63 -10.44
N ASP A 14 41.08 -9.86 -9.65
CA ASP A 14 39.71 -9.41 -9.93
C ASP A 14 39.64 -8.30 -11.01
N HIS A 15 40.78 -7.85 -11.51
CA HIS A 15 40.93 -6.85 -12.58
C HIS A 15 41.50 -7.44 -13.88
N ALA A 16 41.65 -8.76 -13.97
CA ALA A 16 42.08 -9.45 -15.18
C ALA A 16 41.10 -9.19 -16.35
N GLY A 17 41.63 -8.89 -17.54
CA GLY A 17 40.85 -8.66 -18.76
C GLY A 17 40.24 -7.26 -18.94
N ARG A 18 40.45 -6.33 -18.00
CA ARG A 18 39.97 -4.94 -18.13
C ARG A 18 40.86 -4.14 -19.09
N THR A 19 40.26 -3.30 -19.94
CA THR A 19 40.99 -2.43 -20.87
C THR A 19 41.56 -1.20 -20.17
N ASN A 20 42.52 -0.53 -20.80
CA ASN A 20 43.10 0.70 -20.26
C ASN A 20 42.05 1.82 -20.15
N GLU A 21 41.07 1.91 -21.05
CA GLU A 21 39.96 2.87 -20.90
C GLU A 21 39.17 2.64 -19.61
N MET A 22 38.90 1.37 -19.26
CA MET A 22 38.18 1.02 -18.02
C MET A 22 38.99 1.40 -16.77
N CYS A 23 40.32 1.29 -16.83
CA CYS A 23 41.18 1.69 -15.71
C CYS A 23 41.15 3.20 -15.47
N VAL A 24 41.20 4.02 -16.54
CA VAL A 24 41.18 5.49 -16.43
C VAL A 24 39.81 6.02 -16.00
N ALA A 25 38.72 5.31 -16.34
CA ALA A 25 37.38 5.64 -15.86
C ALA A 25 37.22 5.46 -14.34
N CYS A 26 37.93 4.48 -13.75
CA CYS A 26 37.88 4.17 -12.33
C CYS A 26 38.96 4.89 -11.50
N HIS A 27 40.14 5.10 -12.07
CA HIS A 27 41.27 5.75 -11.40
C HIS A 27 41.57 7.09 -12.06
N GLN A 28 41.32 8.18 -11.34
CA GLN A 28 41.69 9.52 -11.80
C GLN A 28 43.22 9.66 -11.78
N PHE A 29 43.86 9.41 -12.92
CA PHE A 29 45.28 9.70 -13.09
C PHE A 29 45.47 11.20 -13.30
N LYS A 30 45.95 11.92 -12.27
CA LYS A 30 46.54 13.25 -12.44
C LYS A 30 47.98 13.10 -12.91
N PRO A 31 48.37 13.59 -14.10
CA PRO A 31 49.77 13.64 -14.48
C PRO A 31 50.46 14.73 -13.64
N GLY A 32 51.45 14.36 -12.82
CA GLY A 32 52.38 15.34 -12.20
C GLY A 32 52.55 15.32 -10.67
N ALA A 33 51.91 14.43 -9.92
CA ALA A 33 52.13 14.35 -8.46
C ALA A 33 53.16 13.27 -8.11
N ALA A 34 54.45 13.59 -8.22
CA ALA A 34 55.49 12.89 -7.48
C ALA A 34 55.43 13.34 -6.01
N ASN A 35 55.54 12.38 -5.09
CA ASN A 35 55.62 12.53 -3.63
C ASN A 35 54.31 12.86 -2.87
N ALA A 36 53.60 11.80 -2.47
CA ALA A 36 52.82 11.81 -1.24
C ALA A 36 53.06 10.47 -0.49
N THR A 37 53.49 10.58 0.77
CA THR A 37 53.67 9.50 1.74
C THR A 37 52.33 8.81 2.07
N PRO A 38 52.33 7.52 2.47
CA PRO A 38 51.10 6.76 2.64
C PRO A 38 50.41 7.10 3.97
N ALA A 39 49.12 7.42 3.90
CA ALA A 39 48.23 7.48 5.06
C ALA A 39 47.93 6.06 5.60
N PRO A 40 47.63 5.91 6.91
CA PRO A 40 47.60 4.62 7.57
C PRO A 40 46.45 3.73 7.09
N THR A 41 46.74 2.43 7.02
CA THR A 41 45.82 1.36 6.66
C THR A 41 44.72 1.19 7.73
N GLY A 42 43.56 1.80 7.51
CA GLY A 42 42.31 1.36 8.11
C GLY A 42 41.81 0.07 7.43
N PRO A 43 41.00 -0.76 8.12
CA PRO A 43 40.50 -2.00 7.55
C PRO A 43 39.63 -1.68 6.32
N ALA A 44 39.86 -2.44 5.26
CA ALA A 44 39.16 -2.32 3.99
C ALA A 44 37.65 -2.36 4.21
N THR A 45 36.98 -1.24 3.98
CA THR A 45 35.55 -1.23 3.71
C THR A 45 35.35 -2.06 2.45
N THR A 46 34.52 -3.09 2.54
CA THR A 46 34.09 -3.86 1.39
C THR A 46 33.43 -2.90 0.39
N ALA A 47 34.16 -2.58 -0.68
CA ALA A 47 33.61 -1.87 -1.82
C ALA A 47 32.36 -2.63 -2.28
N GLY A 48 31.24 -1.91 -2.31
CA GLY A 48 29.90 -2.46 -2.49
C GLY A 48 29.81 -3.39 -3.69
N ALA A 49 29.23 -4.57 -3.47
CA ALA A 49 28.81 -5.43 -4.56
C ALA A 49 27.85 -4.64 -5.48
N ILE A 50 28.08 -4.70 -6.79
CA ILE A 50 27.17 -4.11 -7.77
C ILE A 50 25.82 -4.85 -7.64
N PRO A 51 24.71 -4.16 -7.32
CA PRO A 51 23.43 -4.83 -7.16
C PRO A 51 22.95 -5.37 -8.50
N ALA A 52 22.52 -6.63 -8.53
CA ALA A 52 21.92 -7.26 -9.71
C ALA A 52 20.53 -6.68 -9.99
N ILE A 53 20.09 -6.71 -11.26
CA ILE A 53 18.73 -6.28 -11.63
C ILE A 53 17.75 -7.35 -11.14
N PRO A 54 16.76 -7.01 -10.29
CA PRO A 54 15.83 -7.98 -9.69
C PRO A 54 14.62 -8.31 -10.58
N HIS A 55 14.53 -7.73 -11.78
CA HIS A 55 13.44 -7.90 -12.75
C HIS A 55 13.98 -8.21 -14.15
N THR A 56 13.10 -8.69 -15.05
CA THR A 56 13.44 -8.87 -16.46
C THR A 56 13.66 -7.52 -17.16
N VAL A 57 14.52 -7.52 -18.18
CA VAL A 57 14.86 -6.31 -18.95
C VAL A 57 14.15 -6.27 -20.31
N ASP A 58 13.56 -7.40 -20.74
CA ASP A 58 12.86 -7.50 -22.03
C ASP A 58 11.68 -6.51 -22.10
N GLY A 59 11.71 -5.59 -23.07
CA GLY A 59 10.73 -4.51 -23.23
C GLY A 59 10.83 -3.39 -22.19
N ARG A 60 11.87 -3.40 -21.34
CA ARG A 60 12.18 -2.40 -20.30
C ARG A 60 13.63 -1.90 -20.38
N GLU A 61 14.15 -1.78 -21.60
CA GLU A 61 15.54 -1.41 -21.86
C GLU A 61 15.84 0.04 -21.49
N GLN A 62 14.80 0.89 -21.38
CA GLN A 62 14.91 2.30 -21.03
C GLN A 62 14.91 2.50 -19.50
N CYS A 63 15.95 2.02 -18.82
CA CYS A 63 16.05 2.05 -17.35
C CYS A 63 15.77 3.43 -16.72
N LEU A 64 16.32 4.50 -17.31
CA LEU A 64 16.13 5.87 -16.83
C LEU A 64 14.67 6.32 -16.83
N ALA A 65 13.80 5.74 -17.66
CA ALA A 65 12.38 6.08 -17.69
C ALA A 65 11.69 5.87 -16.33
N CYS A 66 12.16 4.90 -15.54
CA CYS A 66 11.64 4.63 -14.20
C CYS A 66 12.63 5.05 -13.11
N HIS A 67 13.92 4.78 -13.29
CA HIS A 67 14.93 4.96 -12.24
C HIS A 67 15.43 6.41 -12.08
N GLN A 68 15.26 7.27 -13.09
CA GLN A 68 15.71 8.67 -12.98
C GLN A 68 14.94 9.43 -11.90
N THR A 69 13.63 9.20 -11.81
CA THR A 69 12.71 9.88 -10.89
C THR A 69 12.15 8.95 -9.82
N GLY A 70 12.33 7.63 -9.96
CA GLY A 70 11.83 6.61 -9.05
C GLY A 70 10.33 6.32 -9.21
N VAL A 71 9.82 6.40 -10.44
CA VAL A 71 8.40 6.16 -10.76
C VAL A 71 8.01 4.73 -10.38
N GLY A 72 6.82 4.57 -9.78
CA GLY A 72 6.30 3.26 -9.38
C GLY A 72 7.09 2.57 -8.27
N GLY A 73 7.88 3.31 -7.48
CA GLY A 73 8.70 2.75 -6.40
C GLY A 73 10.05 2.20 -6.87
N ALA A 74 10.45 2.44 -8.12
CA ALA A 74 11.76 2.08 -8.63
C ALA A 74 12.89 2.78 -7.85
N THR A 75 13.98 2.05 -7.56
CA THR A 75 15.14 2.62 -6.88
C THR A 75 15.74 3.77 -7.70
N LYS A 76 15.92 4.95 -7.09
CA LYS A 76 16.49 6.10 -7.81
C LYS A 76 17.96 5.88 -8.14
N VAL A 77 18.37 6.36 -9.31
CA VAL A 77 19.79 6.37 -9.71
C VAL A 77 20.60 7.15 -8.65
N PRO A 78 21.67 6.55 -8.07
CA PRO A 78 22.51 7.25 -7.09
C PRO A 78 23.15 8.51 -7.68
N ALA A 79 23.42 9.51 -6.84
CA ALA A 79 24.08 10.75 -7.29
C ALA A 79 25.44 10.50 -7.99
N SER A 80 26.16 9.45 -7.59
CA SER A 80 27.42 9.01 -8.22
C SER A 80 27.26 8.43 -9.63
N HIS A 81 26.03 8.27 -10.09
CA HIS A 81 25.65 7.70 -11.39
C HIS A 81 24.92 8.73 -12.26
N ALA A 82 24.92 10.01 -11.86
CA ALA A 82 24.35 11.09 -12.64
C ALA A 82 24.99 11.15 -14.05
N GLY A 83 24.15 11.23 -15.08
CA GLY A 83 24.58 11.33 -16.48
C GLY A 83 24.88 9.99 -17.18
N ARG A 84 24.74 8.84 -16.50
CA ARG A 84 24.92 7.53 -17.15
C ARG A 84 23.74 7.18 -18.07
N THR A 85 24.03 6.53 -19.20
CA THR A 85 23.02 6.06 -20.16
C THR A 85 22.51 4.66 -19.81
N ASN A 86 21.38 4.25 -20.43
CA ASN A 86 20.81 2.91 -20.23
C ASN A 86 21.78 1.79 -20.60
N ASP A 87 22.58 1.96 -21.67
CA ASP A 87 23.58 0.98 -22.09
C ASP A 87 24.74 0.87 -21.09
N GLN A 88 25.15 1.99 -20.49
CA GLN A 88 26.16 2.01 -19.44
C GLN A 88 25.68 1.30 -18.17
N CYS A 89 24.38 1.39 -17.85
CA CYS A 89 23.80 0.66 -16.72
C CYS A 89 23.91 -0.86 -16.92
N ARG A 90 23.61 -1.37 -18.12
CA ARG A 90 23.63 -2.81 -18.47
C ARG A 90 25.03 -3.42 -18.50
N THR A 91 26.06 -2.58 -18.55
CA THR A 91 27.47 -3.04 -18.51
C THR A 91 27.85 -3.55 -17.11
N CYS A 92 27.27 -2.96 -16.06
CA CYS A 92 27.60 -3.28 -14.66
C CYS A 92 26.46 -4.02 -13.96
N HIS A 93 25.22 -3.58 -14.15
CA HIS A 93 24.04 -4.22 -13.60
C HIS A 93 23.63 -5.36 -14.52
N GLN A 94 24.05 -6.56 -14.16
CA GLN A 94 23.58 -7.75 -14.85
C GLN A 94 22.20 -8.10 -14.31
N ALA A 95 21.25 -8.36 -15.21
CA ALA A 95 20.07 -9.10 -14.82
C ALA A 95 20.54 -10.41 -14.21
N LYS A 96 20.06 -10.71 -13.00
CA LYS A 96 20.16 -12.09 -12.53
C LYS A 96 19.48 -12.87 -13.64
N VAL A 97 20.22 -13.70 -14.37
CA VAL A 97 19.64 -14.62 -15.34
C VAL A 97 18.80 -15.57 -14.52
N LEU A 98 17.60 -15.13 -14.16
CA LEU A 98 16.51 -16.04 -13.87
C LEU A 98 16.44 -16.85 -15.15
N ALA A 99 16.68 -18.15 -15.02
CA ALA A 99 16.46 -19.06 -16.14
C ALA A 99 15.14 -18.64 -16.80
N PRO A 100 15.11 -18.47 -18.14
CA PRO A 100 13.90 -18.02 -18.82
C PRO A 100 12.76 -18.85 -18.24
N VAL A 101 11.77 -18.16 -17.65
CA VAL A 101 10.61 -18.85 -17.08
C VAL A 101 10.07 -19.67 -18.24
N VAL A 102 10.25 -21.00 -18.16
CA VAL A 102 9.78 -21.88 -19.21
C VAL A 102 8.26 -21.79 -19.11
N VAL A 103 7.68 -20.92 -19.94
CA VAL A 103 6.24 -20.75 -20.01
C VAL A 103 5.70 -22.08 -20.50
N PRO A 104 4.92 -22.80 -19.68
CA PRO A 104 4.43 -24.11 -20.07
C PRO A 104 3.59 -23.97 -21.34
N THR A 105 3.69 -24.95 -22.23
CA THR A 105 2.79 -25.01 -23.39
C THR A 105 1.38 -25.34 -22.92
N ARG A 106 0.36 -24.85 -23.63
CA ARG A 106 -1.03 -25.24 -23.36
C ARG A 106 -1.18 -26.76 -23.52
N ILE A 107 -2.13 -27.33 -22.79
CA ILE A 107 -2.47 -28.74 -22.93
C ILE A 107 -2.91 -29.00 -24.38
N PRO A 108 -2.36 -30.02 -25.06
CA PRO A 108 -2.87 -30.42 -26.37
C PRO A 108 -4.31 -30.92 -26.24
N HIS A 109 -5.22 -30.31 -26.98
CA HIS A 109 -6.60 -30.78 -27.13
C HIS A 109 -7.04 -30.62 -28.58
N MET A 110 -8.04 -31.41 -28.99
CA MET A 110 -8.61 -31.26 -30.32
C MET A 110 -9.42 -29.95 -30.40
N PRO A 111 -9.30 -29.16 -31.48
CA PRO A 111 -10.09 -27.96 -31.65
C PRO A 111 -11.57 -28.34 -31.80
N SER A 112 -12.41 -27.90 -30.85
CA SER A 112 -13.86 -28.03 -30.98
C SER A 112 -14.43 -26.84 -31.72
N ALA A 113 -15.48 -27.06 -32.51
CA ALA A 113 -16.28 -25.97 -33.06
C ALA A 113 -16.91 -25.17 -31.91
N ALA A 114 -16.99 -23.84 -32.08
CA ALA A 114 -17.72 -23.00 -31.13
C ALA A 114 -19.13 -23.57 -30.93
N ASN A 115 -19.49 -23.84 -29.66
CA ASN A 115 -20.78 -24.39 -29.18
C ASN A 115 -20.94 -25.93 -29.10
N GLN A 116 -19.90 -26.75 -29.32
CA GLN A 116 -19.96 -28.18 -28.98
C GLN A 116 -19.12 -28.48 -27.72
N ASN A 117 -19.81 -28.70 -26.59
CA ASN A 117 -19.20 -29.10 -25.32
C ASN A 117 -19.89 -30.38 -24.80
N SER A 118 -19.58 -31.51 -25.43
CA SER A 118 -20.11 -32.82 -24.99
C SER A 118 -19.75 -33.14 -23.54
N CYS A 119 -18.66 -32.56 -23.03
CA CYS A 119 -18.23 -32.68 -21.65
C CYS A 119 -19.28 -32.09 -20.71
N ALA A 120 -19.67 -30.83 -20.92
CA ALA A 120 -20.68 -30.17 -20.09
C ALA A 120 -22.05 -30.86 -20.18
N ASP A 121 -22.47 -31.27 -21.39
CA ASP A 121 -23.75 -31.96 -21.59
C ASP A 121 -23.81 -33.29 -20.80
N CYS A 122 -22.78 -34.13 -20.98
CA CYS A 122 -22.71 -35.43 -20.33
C CYS A 122 -22.54 -35.30 -18.81
N HIS A 123 -21.67 -34.41 -18.35
CA HIS A 123 -21.43 -34.22 -16.91
C HIS A 123 -22.61 -33.55 -16.19
N THR A 124 -23.43 -32.76 -16.90
CA THR A 124 -24.70 -32.26 -16.36
C THR A 124 -25.71 -33.40 -16.19
N ALA A 125 -25.85 -34.24 -17.23
CA ALA A 125 -26.79 -35.36 -17.22
C ALA A 125 -26.45 -36.43 -16.16
N GLN A 126 -25.17 -36.58 -15.80
CA GLN A 126 -24.74 -37.47 -14.72
C GLN A 126 -25.23 -37.04 -13.33
N GLY A 127 -25.63 -35.77 -13.14
CA GLY A 127 -26.07 -35.25 -11.85
C GLY A 127 -24.96 -35.19 -10.79
N GLY A 128 -25.37 -34.94 -9.54
CA GLY A 128 -24.48 -34.86 -8.38
C GLY A 128 -23.32 -33.88 -8.57
N LYS A 129 -22.13 -34.26 -8.08
CA LYS A 129 -20.93 -33.43 -8.12
C LYS A 129 -20.50 -33.02 -9.55
N SER A 130 -20.75 -33.88 -10.54
CA SER A 130 -20.43 -33.56 -11.94
C SER A 130 -21.27 -32.38 -12.45
N ALA A 131 -22.58 -32.37 -12.16
CA ALA A 131 -23.47 -31.28 -12.55
C ALA A 131 -23.16 -29.98 -11.80
N GLU A 132 -22.75 -30.06 -10.52
CA GLU A 132 -22.30 -28.91 -9.74
C GLU A 132 -21.04 -28.27 -10.34
N ILE A 133 -20.04 -29.08 -10.71
CA ILE A 133 -18.81 -28.60 -11.36
C ILE A 133 -19.13 -27.92 -12.71
N VAL A 134 -20.03 -28.51 -13.50
CA VAL A 134 -20.45 -27.88 -14.77
C VAL A 134 -21.11 -26.53 -14.50
N THR A 135 -21.99 -26.44 -13.49
CA THR A 135 -22.64 -25.18 -13.11
C THR A 135 -21.63 -24.12 -12.67
N GLN A 136 -20.62 -24.51 -11.89
CA GLN A 136 -19.53 -23.61 -11.49
C GLN A 136 -18.74 -23.13 -12.71
N HIS A 137 -18.35 -24.05 -13.60
CA HIS A 137 -17.60 -23.69 -14.80
C HIS A 137 -18.38 -22.77 -15.74
N VAL A 138 -19.66 -23.07 -16.02
CA VAL A 138 -20.50 -22.24 -16.90
C VAL A 138 -20.70 -20.83 -16.35
N SER A 139 -20.69 -20.64 -15.03
CA SER A 139 -20.75 -19.33 -14.38
C SER A 139 -19.40 -18.61 -14.24
N SER A 140 -18.30 -19.25 -14.66
CA SER A 140 -16.96 -18.68 -14.54
C SER A 140 -16.64 -17.65 -15.61
N ILE A 141 -15.67 -16.78 -15.31
CA ILE A 141 -15.11 -15.86 -16.30
C ILE A 141 -14.43 -16.62 -17.45
N HIS A 142 -13.88 -17.81 -17.18
CA HIS A 142 -13.26 -18.65 -18.20
C HIS A 142 -14.28 -19.10 -19.25
N ALA A 143 -15.45 -19.61 -18.83
CA ALA A 143 -16.51 -19.97 -19.77
C ALA A 143 -17.02 -18.75 -20.56
N ALA A 144 -17.18 -17.60 -19.90
CA ALA A 144 -17.57 -16.35 -20.56
C ALA A 144 -16.54 -15.86 -21.60
N ARG A 145 -15.27 -16.25 -21.48
CA ARG A 145 -14.20 -15.96 -22.45
C ARG A 145 -13.88 -17.14 -23.38
N GLY A 146 -14.73 -18.17 -23.42
CA GLY A 146 -14.63 -19.28 -24.35
C GLY A 146 -13.60 -20.36 -23.97
N VAL A 147 -13.09 -20.35 -22.73
CA VAL A 147 -12.25 -21.44 -22.20
C VAL A 147 -13.17 -22.59 -21.78
N GLN A 148 -12.95 -23.76 -22.35
CA GLN A 148 -13.74 -24.97 -22.18
C GLN A 148 -13.04 -25.98 -21.26
N CYS A 149 -13.74 -27.06 -20.93
CA CYS A 149 -13.23 -28.14 -20.07
C CYS A 149 -11.92 -28.73 -20.61
N VAL A 150 -11.81 -28.90 -21.93
CA VAL A 150 -10.65 -29.49 -22.61
C VAL A 150 -9.40 -28.62 -22.58
N ASP A 151 -9.54 -27.29 -22.41
CA ASP A 151 -8.39 -26.39 -22.27
C ASP A 151 -7.62 -26.64 -20.96
N CYS A 152 -8.29 -27.20 -19.95
CA CYS A 152 -7.71 -27.51 -18.64
C CYS A 152 -7.50 -29.02 -18.40
N HIS A 153 -8.37 -29.87 -18.96
CA HIS A 153 -8.35 -31.31 -18.72
C HIS A 153 -7.89 -32.13 -19.93
N GLY A 154 -7.70 -31.52 -21.10
CA GLY A 154 -7.45 -32.20 -22.37
C GLY A 154 -8.67 -32.98 -22.87
N GLY A 155 -8.46 -33.85 -23.86
CA GLY A 155 -9.52 -34.69 -24.44
C GLY A 155 -10.14 -34.10 -25.70
N ASP A 156 -11.33 -34.60 -26.05
CA ASP A 156 -12.05 -34.24 -27.27
C ASP A 156 -13.54 -33.95 -26.99
N ALA A 157 -13.88 -32.65 -26.98
CA ALA A 157 -15.23 -32.16 -26.72
C ALA A 157 -16.24 -32.41 -27.87
N SER A 158 -15.80 -32.98 -29.00
CA SER A 158 -16.68 -33.39 -30.10
C SER A 158 -17.26 -34.80 -29.91
N LYS A 159 -16.65 -35.60 -29.02
CA LYS A 159 -17.03 -37.00 -28.81
C LYS A 159 -18.06 -37.14 -27.70
N LYS A 160 -19.06 -38.00 -27.91
CA LYS A 160 -20.16 -38.22 -26.96
C LYS A 160 -19.94 -39.41 -26.03
N THR A 161 -19.01 -40.31 -26.39
CA THR A 161 -18.65 -41.45 -25.55
C THR A 161 -17.51 -41.07 -24.60
N LYS A 162 -17.51 -41.66 -23.41
CA LYS A 162 -16.49 -41.41 -22.39
C LYS A 162 -15.11 -41.82 -22.89
N GLU A 163 -15.03 -42.98 -23.54
CA GLU A 163 -13.79 -43.63 -23.98
C GLU A 163 -13.07 -42.78 -25.04
N GLU A 164 -13.84 -42.17 -25.96
CA GLU A 164 -13.28 -41.31 -26.99
C GLU A 164 -12.98 -39.91 -26.46
N ALA A 165 -13.92 -39.30 -25.71
CA ALA A 165 -13.78 -37.93 -25.21
C ALA A 165 -12.65 -37.79 -24.16
N MET A 166 -12.50 -38.78 -23.29
CA MET A 166 -11.51 -38.81 -22.20
C MET A 166 -10.33 -39.73 -22.52
N SER A 167 -10.01 -39.92 -23.80
CA SER A 167 -8.87 -40.74 -24.21
C SER A 167 -7.54 -40.05 -23.91
N LYS A 168 -6.56 -40.82 -23.43
CA LYS A 168 -5.17 -40.37 -23.32
C LYS A 168 -4.58 -39.96 -24.67
N THR A 169 -5.02 -40.59 -25.77
CA THR A 169 -4.56 -40.24 -27.12
C THR A 169 -5.07 -38.86 -27.56
N ALA A 170 -6.19 -38.41 -27.00
CA ALA A 170 -6.73 -37.06 -27.18
C ALA A 170 -6.15 -36.05 -26.16
N GLY A 171 -5.10 -36.43 -25.41
CA GLY A 171 -4.45 -35.56 -24.44
C GLY A 171 -5.17 -35.42 -23.10
N TYR A 172 -6.17 -36.26 -22.79
CA TYR A 172 -6.90 -36.18 -21.53
C TYR A 172 -5.99 -36.50 -20.32
N ILE A 173 -5.91 -35.57 -19.36
CA ILE A 173 -5.05 -35.65 -18.17
C ILE A 173 -5.80 -35.98 -16.88
N GLY A 174 -7.14 -35.97 -16.89
CA GLY A 174 -7.93 -36.12 -15.67
C GLY A 174 -7.91 -34.86 -14.80
N THR A 175 -8.11 -35.03 -13.50
CA THR A 175 -7.97 -33.93 -12.54
C THR A 175 -6.49 -33.53 -12.43
N PRO A 176 -6.11 -32.26 -12.69
CA PRO A 176 -4.74 -31.81 -12.54
C PRO A 176 -4.21 -32.07 -11.13
N LYS A 177 -2.99 -32.58 -11.01
CA LYS A 177 -2.35 -32.75 -9.71
C LYS A 177 -1.93 -31.38 -9.18
N THR A 178 -1.91 -31.21 -7.86
CA THR A 178 -1.52 -29.95 -7.20
C THR A 178 -0.20 -29.39 -7.73
N ALA A 179 0.80 -30.23 -7.94
CA ALA A 179 2.11 -29.83 -8.46
C ALA A 179 2.06 -29.24 -9.89
N ASP A 180 1.08 -29.66 -10.69
CA ASP A 180 0.95 -29.26 -12.10
C ASP A 180 0.08 -28.00 -12.27
N VAL A 181 -0.73 -27.64 -11.26
CA VAL A 181 -1.68 -26.52 -11.32
C VAL A 181 -1.01 -25.19 -11.69
N PRO A 182 0.11 -24.76 -11.08
CA PRO A 182 0.74 -23.49 -11.44
C PRO A 182 1.17 -23.45 -12.91
N GLY A 183 1.69 -24.57 -13.42
CA GLY A 183 2.11 -24.68 -14.80
C GLY A 183 0.93 -24.66 -15.78
N LEU A 184 -0.16 -25.33 -15.42
CA LEU A 184 -1.41 -25.30 -16.19
C LEU A 184 -1.93 -23.86 -16.36
N CYS A 185 -2.05 -23.11 -15.26
CA CYS A 185 -2.51 -21.73 -15.32
C CYS A 185 -1.54 -20.84 -16.11
N ALA A 186 -0.22 -21.01 -15.89
CA ALA A 186 0.82 -20.26 -16.59
C ALA A 186 0.82 -20.47 -18.10
N SER A 187 0.34 -21.61 -18.59
CA SER A 187 0.28 -21.89 -20.03
C SER A 187 -0.57 -20.88 -20.84
N CYS A 188 -1.48 -20.18 -20.15
CA CYS A 188 -2.22 -19.05 -20.68
C CYS A 188 -1.87 -17.74 -19.97
N HIS A 189 -1.82 -17.75 -18.64
CA HIS A 189 -1.68 -16.53 -17.81
C HIS A 189 -0.25 -16.00 -17.70
N ALA A 190 0.77 -16.72 -18.19
CA ALA A 190 2.13 -16.19 -18.34
C ALA A 190 2.46 -15.77 -19.78
N ARG A 191 1.45 -15.73 -20.67
CA ARG A 191 1.61 -15.43 -22.10
C ARG A 191 1.09 -14.05 -22.45
N VAL A 192 2.01 -13.14 -22.78
CA VAL A 192 1.70 -11.75 -23.14
C VAL A 192 0.81 -11.67 -24.38
N ASP A 193 1.05 -12.53 -25.37
CA ASP A 193 0.26 -12.57 -26.61
C ASP A 193 -1.21 -12.91 -26.38
N LEU A 194 -1.53 -13.62 -25.29
CA LEU A 194 -2.90 -14.01 -24.94
C LEU A 194 -3.55 -13.05 -23.96
N MET A 195 -2.80 -12.59 -22.96
CA MET A 195 -3.34 -11.85 -21.82
C MET A 195 -3.41 -10.34 -22.05
N ARG A 196 -2.61 -9.79 -22.98
CA ARG A 196 -2.58 -8.35 -23.26
C ARG A 196 -3.96 -7.77 -23.59
N GLN A 197 -4.77 -8.50 -24.35
CA GLN A 197 -6.12 -8.05 -24.73
C GLN A 197 -7.10 -7.96 -23.54
N TYR A 198 -6.76 -8.58 -22.41
CA TYR A 198 -7.56 -8.60 -21.20
C TYR A 198 -6.96 -7.73 -20.09
N ASP A 199 -5.84 -7.05 -20.35
CA ASP A 199 -5.09 -6.26 -19.38
C ASP A 199 -4.69 -7.07 -18.11
N ILE A 200 -4.37 -8.36 -18.31
CA ILE A 200 -3.95 -9.26 -17.23
C ILE A 200 -2.41 -9.32 -17.17
N PRO A 201 -1.78 -9.03 -16.02
CA PRO A 201 -0.34 -9.20 -15.83
C PRO A 201 0.13 -10.64 -16.03
N THR A 202 1.32 -10.83 -16.60
CA THR A 202 1.84 -12.16 -16.99
C THR A 202 3.03 -12.63 -16.16
N ASP A 203 3.48 -11.82 -15.22
CA ASP A 203 4.56 -12.15 -14.29
C ASP A 203 4.08 -12.90 -13.05
N GLN A 204 2.76 -13.10 -12.89
CA GLN A 204 2.15 -13.75 -11.73
C GLN A 204 2.69 -15.16 -11.46
N PHE A 205 2.97 -15.95 -12.50
CA PHE A 205 3.58 -17.27 -12.34
C PHE A 205 4.99 -17.19 -11.77
N SER A 206 5.80 -16.25 -12.26
CA SER A 206 7.17 -16.02 -11.75
C SER A 206 7.15 -15.55 -10.28
N GLN A 207 6.19 -14.69 -9.93
CA GLN A 207 5.98 -14.26 -8.54
C GLN A 207 5.58 -15.45 -7.65
N TYR A 208 4.67 -16.31 -8.13
CA TYR A 208 4.27 -17.52 -7.41
C TYR A 208 5.45 -18.46 -7.17
N GLN A 209 6.29 -18.70 -8.18
CA GLN A 209 7.49 -19.54 -8.02
C GLN A 209 8.46 -18.96 -6.98
N ALA A 210 8.56 -17.64 -6.88
CA ALA A 210 9.37 -16.97 -5.85
C ALA A 210 8.71 -16.92 -4.46
N SER A 211 7.41 -17.22 -4.35
CA SER A 211 6.68 -17.22 -3.09
C SER A 211 7.06 -18.40 -2.19
N VAL A 212 6.69 -18.32 -0.90
CA VAL A 212 6.90 -19.44 0.04
C VAL A 212 6.07 -20.66 -0.37
N HIS A 213 4.83 -20.46 -0.84
CA HIS A 213 3.98 -21.53 -1.34
C HIS A 213 4.61 -22.22 -2.56
N GLY A 214 5.04 -21.46 -3.57
CA GLY A 214 5.66 -22.02 -4.77
C GLY A 214 7.00 -22.71 -4.50
N THR A 215 7.83 -22.14 -3.63
CA THR A 215 9.11 -22.74 -3.21
C THR A 215 8.88 -24.08 -2.51
N LYS A 216 7.87 -24.18 -1.64
CA LYS A 216 7.52 -25.43 -0.94
C LYS A 216 6.90 -26.46 -1.88
N LEU A 217 6.05 -26.04 -2.82
CA LEU A 217 5.50 -26.92 -3.84
C LEU A 217 6.63 -27.54 -4.71
N ALA A 218 7.62 -26.74 -5.09
CA ALA A 218 8.79 -27.21 -5.83
C ALA A 218 9.64 -28.22 -5.02
N GLN A 219 9.56 -28.18 -3.68
CA GLN A 219 10.19 -29.17 -2.77
C GLN A 219 9.32 -30.43 -2.60
N GLY A 220 8.17 -30.53 -3.27
CA GLY A 220 7.26 -31.68 -3.22
C GLY A 220 6.15 -31.56 -2.18
N ASP A 221 6.04 -30.43 -1.48
CA ASP A 221 4.96 -30.21 -0.51
C ASP A 221 3.66 -29.83 -1.23
N THR A 222 2.74 -30.79 -1.36
CA THR A 222 1.44 -30.59 -2.02
C THR A 222 0.35 -30.05 -1.10
N SER A 223 0.66 -29.76 0.18
CA SER A 223 -0.30 -29.19 1.13
C SER A 223 -0.37 -27.66 1.05
N VAL A 224 0.49 -27.04 0.25
CA VAL A 224 0.52 -25.58 0.04
C VAL A 224 -0.52 -25.10 -0.97
N ALA A 225 -0.86 -23.81 -0.88
CA ALA A 225 -1.80 -23.20 -1.81
C ALA A 225 -1.23 -23.08 -3.23
N THR A 226 -2.09 -23.33 -4.22
CA THR A 226 -1.85 -23.10 -5.65
C THR A 226 -2.88 -22.11 -6.19
N CYS A 227 -2.85 -21.84 -7.50
CA CYS A 227 -3.76 -20.91 -8.16
C CYS A 227 -5.25 -21.19 -7.84
N PHE A 228 -5.66 -22.46 -7.83
CA PHE A 228 -7.05 -22.87 -7.61
C PHE A 228 -7.55 -22.58 -6.19
N VAL A 229 -6.67 -22.61 -5.19
CA VAL A 229 -7.05 -22.35 -3.81
C VAL A 229 -7.54 -20.91 -3.65
N CYS A 230 -6.90 -19.97 -4.35
CA CYS A 230 -7.28 -18.57 -4.30
C CYS A 230 -8.35 -18.21 -5.32
N HIS A 231 -8.23 -18.67 -6.56
CA HIS A 231 -9.10 -18.23 -7.67
C HIS A 231 -10.31 -19.11 -7.93
N ASP A 232 -10.47 -20.24 -7.22
CA ASP A 232 -11.35 -21.35 -7.62
C ASP A 232 -10.87 -22.01 -8.92
N GLY A 233 -10.96 -23.34 -9.02
CA GLY A 233 -10.49 -24.10 -10.18
C GLY A 233 -11.51 -24.20 -11.30
N HIS A 234 -12.80 -24.20 -10.98
CA HIS A 234 -13.90 -24.33 -11.94
C HIS A 234 -14.75 -23.08 -12.00
N GLY A 235 -15.08 -22.49 -10.85
CA GLY A 235 -15.90 -21.29 -10.71
C GLY A 235 -15.10 -20.00 -10.63
N THR A 236 -14.00 -19.86 -11.38
CA THR A 236 -13.15 -18.66 -11.34
C THR A 236 -13.94 -17.41 -11.73
N LYS A 237 -13.85 -16.35 -10.92
CA LYS A 237 -14.55 -15.07 -11.12
C LYS A 237 -13.58 -13.92 -11.40
N GLU A 238 -14.12 -12.79 -11.87
CA GLU A 238 -13.35 -11.56 -11.98
C GLU A 238 -12.96 -11.02 -10.59
N ILE A 239 -11.80 -10.36 -10.50
CA ILE A 239 -11.23 -9.89 -9.23
C ILE A 239 -12.06 -8.78 -8.54
N ASN A 240 -12.90 -8.09 -9.31
CA ASN A 240 -13.78 -7.01 -8.86
C ASN A 240 -15.18 -7.52 -8.47
N ASP A 241 -15.48 -8.82 -8.67
CA ASP A 241 -16.72 -9.44 -8.25
C ASP A 241 -16.70 -9.62 -6.72
N PRO A 242 -17.64 -9.03 -5.96
CA PRO A 242 -17.70 -9.17 -4.51
C PRO A 242 -17.84 -10.61 -4.00
N SER A 243 -18.28 -11.53 -4.86
CA SER A 243 -18.43 -12.96 -4.58
C SER A 243 -17.19 -13.80 -4.95
N ALA A 244 -16.12 -13.18 -5.45
CA ALA A 244 -14.84 -13.83 -5.70
C ALA A 244 -14.03 -13.99 -4.41
N ASN A 245 -13.36 -15.12 -4.23
CA ASN A 245 -12.50 -15.38 -3.06
C ASN A 245 -11.35 -14.36 -2.95
N VAL A 246 -10.87 -13.84 -4.09
CA VAL A 246 -9.78 -12.85 -4.17
C VAL A 246 -10.25 -11.39 -4.08
N TYR A 247 -11.56 -11.15 -3.93
CA TYR A 247 -12.08 -9.80 -3.68
C TYR A 247 -11.52 -9.26 -2.36
N PRO A 248 -11.11 -7.97 -2.25
CA PRO A 248 -10.32 -7.48 -1.12
C PRO A 248 -10.87 -7.84 0.27
N GLN A 249 -12.18 -7.77 0.47
CA GLN A 249 -12.87 -8.07 1.72
C GLN A 249 -12.89 -9.58 2.06
N ASN A 250 -12.79 -10.44 1.04
CA ASN A 250 -12.82 -11.90 1.20
C ASN A 250 -11.41 -12.47 1.45
N VAL A 251 -10.36 -11.77 0.99
CA VAL A 251 -8.96 -12.20 1.11
C VAL A 251 -8.56 -12.55 2.55
N PRO A 252 -8.88 -11.76 3.59
CA PRO A 252 -8.55 -12.12 4.97
C PRO A 252 -9.13 -13.47 5.40
N GLY A 253 -10.40 -13.75 5.04
CA GLY A 253 -11.05 -15.03 5.32
C GLY A 253 -10.45 -16.18 4.51
N LEU A 254 -10.12 -15.92 3.25
CA LEU A 254 -9.42 -16.88 2.38
C LEU A 254 -8.08 -17.31 2.99
N CYS A 255 -7.24 -16.35 3.42
CA CYS A 255 -5.98 -16.67 4.08
C CYS A 255 -6.20 -17.45 5.39
N ALA A 256 -7.18 -17.04 6.19
CA ALA A 256 -7.50 -17.67 7.46
C ALA A 256 -7.97 -19.14 7.32
N SER A 257 -8.59 -19.51 6.19
CA SER A 257 -9.04 -20.89 5.94
C SER A 257 -7.91 -21.93 6.12
N CYS A 258 -6.66 -21.55 5.81
CA CYS A 258 -5.48 -22.37 6.07
C CYS A 258 -4.64 -21.85 7.24
N HIS A 259 -4.42 -20.53 7.32
CA HIS A 259 -3.51 -19.95 8.30
C HIS A 259 -4.09 -19.84 9.72
N SER A 260 -5.39 -20.05 9.91
CA SER A 260 -5.99 -20.21 11.24
C SER A 260 -6.18 -21.68 11.64
N ASN A 261 -5.83 -22.63 10.77
CA ASN A 261 -5.90 -24.06 11.04
C ASN A 261 -4.62 -24.55 11.74
N ALA A 262 -4.73 -24.84 13.05
CA ALA A 262 -3.59 -25.26 13.87
C ALA A 262 -2.99 -26.59 13.40
N GLN A 263 -3.80 -27.55 12.95
CA GLN A 263 -3.30 -28.84 12.46
C GLN A 263 -2.49 -28.66 11.17
N LEU A 264 -2.97 -27.84 10.24
CA LEU A 264 -2.29 -27.56 8.97
C LEU A 264 -1.03 -26.72 9.16
N MET A 265 -1.04 -25.75 10.08
CA MET A 265 0.10 -24.84 10.30
C MET A 265 1.20 -25.41 11.20
N LYS A 266 0.90 -26.43 12.02
CA LYS A 266 1.85 -27.03 12.97
C LYS A 266 3.18 -27.48 12.33
N PRO A 267 3.21 -28.19 11.18
CA PRO A 267 4.47 -28.61 10.55
C PRO A 267 5.34 -27.43 10.08
N TYR A 268 4.73 -26.28 9.82
CA TYR A 268 5.41 -25.07 9.37
C TYR A 268 5.82 -24.13 10.51
N ASN A 269 5.43 -24.43 11.74
CA ASN A 269 5.63 -23.57 12.91
C ASN A 269 5.09 -22.14 12.70
N ILE A 270 3.96 -22.02 12.00
CA ILE A 270 3.28 -20.75 11.76
C ILE A 270 2.21 -20.56 12.86
N PRO A 271 2.20 -19.45 13.61
CA PRO A 271 1.12 -19.19 14.56
C PRO A 271 -0.21 -19.01 13.82
N THR A 272 -1.36 -19.17 14.48
CA THR A 272 -2.68 -19.19 13.81
C THR A 272 -3.65 -18.07 14.19
N ASN A 273 -3.19 -17.13 15.01
CA ASN A 273 -4.00 -16.04 15.57
C ASN A 273 -3.97 -14.74 14.74
N GLN A 274 -3.27 -14.70 13.61
CA GLN A 274 -3.05 -13.46 12.84
C GLN A 274 -4.34 -12.89 12.29
N TYR A 275 -5.30 -13.73 11.89
CA TYR A 275 -6.60 -13.26 11.42
C TYR A 275 -7.38 -12.56 12.54
N ASP A 276 -7.35 -13.10 13.75
CA ASP A 276 -8.02 -12.48 14.90
C ASP A 276 -7.35 -11.17 15.34
N LEU A 277 -6.02 -11.07 15.20
CA LEU A 277 -5.29 -9.83 15.40
C LEU A 277 -5.62 -8.80 14.31
N TYR A 278 -5.66 -9.23 13.04
CA TYR A 278 -5.97 -8.38 11.90
C TYR A 278 -7.36 -7.76 12.00
N LYS A 279 -8.38 -8.54 12.35
CA LYS A 279 -9.75 -8.04 12.55
C LYS A 279 -9.82 -6.87 13.55
N LYS A 280 -8.97 -6.87 14.57
CA LYS A 280 -8.90 -5.83 15.61
C LYS A 280 -8.05 -4.63 15.20
N SER A 281 -7.30 -4.73 14.11
CA SER A 281 -6.46 -3.63 13.61
C SER A 281 -7.30 -2.56 12.92
N VAL A 282 -6.73 -1.35 12.80
CA VAL A 282 -7.37 -0.26 12.06
C VAL A 282 -7.62 -0.61 10.58
N HIS A 283 -6.76 -1.43 9.98
CA HIS A 283 -6.93 -1.89 8.61
C HIS A 283 -8.05 -2.92 8.50
N GLY A 284 -8.11 -3.89 9.43
CA GLY A 284 -9.18 -4.88 9.47
C GLY A 284 -10.55 -4.26 9.76
N ILE A 285 -10.64 -3.31 10.70
CA ILE A 285 -11.87 -2.55 10.96
C ILE A 285 -12.30 -1.77 9.72
N ALA A 286 -11.37 -1.09 9.05
CA ALA A 286 -11.68 -0.35 7.83
C ALA A 286 -12.15 -1.26 6.68
N LEU A 287 -11.47 -2.39 6.45
CA LEU A 287 -11.78 -3.31 5.36
C LEU A 287 -13.05 -4.13 5.62
N LEU A 288 -13.19 -4.71 6.81
CA LEU A 288 -14.22 -5.70 7.13
C LEU A 288 -15.48 -5.06 7.72
N GLU A 289 -15.34 -4.10 8.64
CA GLU A 289 -16.50 -3.47 9.30
C GLU A 289 -17.02 -2.26 8.52
N LYS A 290 -16.12 -1.37 8.09
CA LYS A 290 -16.49 -0.17 7.31
C LYS A 290 -16.62 -0.44 5.81
N GLN A 291 -16.29 -1.67 5.37
CA GLN A 291 -16.37 -2.11 3.99
C GLN A 291 -15.59 -1.22 3.00
N ASP A 292 -14.48 -0.61 3.43
CA ASP A 292 -13.64 0.23 2.57
C ASP A 292 -12.62 -0.64 1.81
N PRO A 293 -12.82 -0.92 0.51
CA PRO A 293 -11.91 -1.77 -0.28
C PRO A 293 -10.52 -1.16 -0.47
N ARG A 294 -10.33 0.12 -0.13
CA ARG A 294 -9.02 0.78 -0.19
C ARG A 294 -8.15 0.44 1.02
N ALA A 295 -8.74 -0.10 2.08
CA ALA A 295 -7.99 -0.57 3.23
C ALA A 295 -7.18 -1.84 2.85
N PRO A 296 -5.93 -1.96 3.33
CA PRO A 296 -5.06 -3.07 2.93
C PRO A 296 -5.53 -4.40 3.52
N SER A 297 -5.51 -5.46 2.71
CA SER A 297 -5.77 -6.85 3.13
C SER A 297 -4.47 -7.58 3.45
N CYS A 298 -4.55 -8.87 3.82
CA CYS A 298 -3.38 -9.71 4.07
C CYS A 298 -2.41 -9.70 2.86
N ALA A 299 -2.97 -9.79 1.64
CA ALA A 299 -2.20 -9.83 0.40
C ALA A 299 -1.55 -8.49 0.05
N THR A 300 -2.07 -7.36 0.54
CA THR A 300 -1.43 -6.05 0.33
C THR A 300 -0.05 -5.98 0.98
N CYS A 301 0.11 -6.60 2.15
CA CYS A 301 1.39 -6.59 2.88
C CYS A 301 2.28 -7.80 2.56
N HIS A 302 1.68 -8.97 2.32
CA HIS A 302 2.40 -10.22 2.07
C HIS A 302 2.64 -10.52 0.58
N GLY A 303 2.04 -9.74 -0.32
CA GLY A 303 2.01 -10.03 -1.76
C GLY A 303 0.81 -10.88 -2.14
N THR A 304 0.26 -10.63 -3.34
CA THR A 304 -0.89 -11.38 -3.86
C THR A 304 -0.47 -12.72 -4.47
N HIS A 305 0.50 -12.68 -5.39
CA HIS A 305 1.02 -13.86 -6.08
C HIS A 305 2.45 -14.19 -5.67
N GLY A 306 3.22 -13.21 -5.20
CA GLY A 306 4.53 -13.39 -4.58
C GLY A 306 4.47 -13.58 -3.07
N ALA A 307 3.43 -14.26 -2.56
CA ALA A 307 3.12 -14.39 -1.14
C ALA A 307 4.35 -14.81 -0.31
N ALA A 308 5.03 -13.82 0.25
CA ALA A 308 6.22 -13.96 1.06
C ALA A 308 6.13 -12.90 2.15
N PRO A 309 6.21 -13.30 3.43
CA PRO A 309 6.25 -12.30 4.49
C PRO A 309 7.43 -11.36 4.24
N PRO A 310 7.22 -10.04 4.23
CA PRO A 310 8.33 -9.10 4.11
C PRO A 310 9.32 -9.41 5.23
N GLY A 311 10.61 -9.46 4.89
CA GLY A 311 11.67 -9.50 5.87
C GLY A 311 11.63 -8.24 6.74
N PHE A 312 12.23 -8.30 7.93
CA PHE A 312 12.21 -7.19 8.89
C PHE A 312 12.75 -5.86 8.32
N THR A 313 13.69 -5.92 7.37
CA THR A 313 14.28 -4.75 6.71
C THR A 313 13.30 -4.11 5.72
N GLU A 314 12.49 -4.92 5.04
CA GLU A 314 11.61 -4.53 3.95
C GLU A 314 10.24 -4.01 4.44
N VAL A 315 9.89 -4.26 5.72
CA VAL A 315 8.61 -3.84 6.32
C VAL A 315 8.34 -2.33 6.16
N ALA A 316 9.38 -1.50 6.29
CA ALA A 316 9.21 -0.05 6.14
C ALA A 316 8.76 0.35 4.73
N ASN A 317 9.20 -0.39 3.71
CA ASN A 317 8.81 -0.13 2.32
C ASN A 317 7.36 -0.53 2.05
N VAL A 318 6.87 -1.58 2.72
CA VAL A 318 5.46 -2.01 2.62
C VAL A 318 4.53 -0.94 3.18
N CYS A 319 4.78 -0.47 4.40
CA CYS A 319 3.98 0.59 5.01
C CYS A 319 4.07 1.91 4.21
N GLY A 320 5.27 2.22 3.71
CA GLY A 320 5.56 3.44 2.95
C GLY A 320 4.86 3.55 1.59
N SER A 321 4.45 2.42 1.00
CA SER A 321 3.68 2.41 -0.25
C SER A 321 2.36 3.18 -0.16
N CYS A 322 1.77 3.25 1.04
CA CYS A 322 0.57 4.05 1.33
C CYS A 322 0.87 5.23 2.28
N HIS A 323 1.74 5.01 3.28
CA HIS A 323 2.12 6.02 4.27
C HIS A 323 3.41 6.77 3.87
N SER A 324 3.50 7.21 2.62
CA SER A 324 4.71 7.80 2.03
C SER A 324 5.21 9.03 2.79
N ALA A 325 4.31 9.96 3.12
CA ALA A 325 4.67 11.15 3.91
C ALA A 325 5.23 10.78 5.29
N THR A 326 4.64 9.79 5.95
CA THR A 326 5.14 9.28 7.24
C THR A 326 6.49 8.60 7.08
N GLN A 327 6.67 7.80 6.02
CA GLN A 327 7.94 7.15 5.71
C GLN A 327 9.05 8.19 5.48
N ASP A 328 8.77 9.25 4.73
CA ASP A 328 9.72 10.34 4.46
C ASP A 328 10.20 11.03 5.75
N TYR A 329 9.32 11.15 6.75
CA TYR A 329 9.69 11.69 8.06
C TYR A 329 10.44 10.66 8.91
N TYR A 330 9.99 9.41 8.91
CA TYR A 330 10.69 8.32 9.61
C TYR A 330 12.13 8.16 9.12
N LEU A 331 12.35 8.21 7.81
CA LEU A 331 13.69 8.09 7.20
C LEU A 331 14.67 9.21 7.62
N LYS A 332 14.17 10.34 8.12
CA LYS A 332 14.98 11.44 8.67
C LYS A 332 15.29 11.27 10.17
N SER A 333 14.67 10.28 10.82
CA SER A 333 14.85 10.02 12.24
C SER A 333 16.07 9.15 12.52
N GLN A 334 16.53 9.18 13.78
CA GLN A 334 17.60 8.31 14.24
C GLN A 334 17.21 6.82 14.25
N HIS A 335 15.91 6.50 14.24
CA HIS A 335 15.41 5.11 14.18
C HIS A 335 15.47 4.51 12.77
N ALA A 336 15.64 5.31 11.72
CA ALA A 336 15.74 4.81 10.36
C ALA A 336 17.14 4.31 9.96
N ASN A 337 18.15 4.45 10.82
CA ASN A 337 19.48 3.94 10.55
C ASN A 337 19.44 2.43 10.26
N ASN A 338 20.30 1.92 9.37
CA ASN A 338 20.35 0.50 9.00
C ASN A 338 21.16 -0.37 9.99
N ALA A 339 21.37 0.11 11.21
CA ALA A 339 22.09 -0.64 12.23
C ALA A 339 21.23 -1.84 12.70
N PRO A 340 21.84 -2.99 13.01
CA PRO A 340 21.11 -4.10 13.62
C PRO A 340 20.38 -3.66 14.89
N GLY A 341 19.10 -4.04 15.02
CA GLY A 341 18.29 -3.73 16.20
C GLY A 341 17.57 -2.37 16.18
N THR A 342 17.66 -1.59 15.10
CA THR A 342 16.89 -0.32 15.00
C THR A 342 15.38 -0.57 14.90
N PRO A 343 14.54 0.21 15.62
CA PRO A 343 13.09 0.11 15.53
C PRO A 343 12.57 0.35 14.11
N LYS A 344 11.62 -0.48 13.66
CA LYS A 344 10.87 -0.30 12.41
C LYS A 344 9.40 0.03 12.72
N CYS A 345 8.59 0.28 11.70
CA CYS A 345 7.17 0.63 11.85
C CYS A 345 6.43 -0.36 12.77
N VAL A 346 6.61 -1.66 12.55
CA VAL A 346 5.93 -2.73 13.31
C VAL A 346 6.44 -2.88 14.75
N THR A 347 7.59 -2.30 15.09
CA THR A 347 8.11 -2.30 16.46
C THR A 347 7.19 -1.51 17.38
N CYS A 348 6.70 -0.36 16.93
CA CYS A 348 5.80 0.49 17.70
C CYS A 348 4.32 0.27 17.35
N HIS A 349 4.00 0.03 16.07
CA HIS A 349 2.60 -0.07 15.63
C HIS A 349 2.03 -1.49 15.67
N GLY A 350 2.85 -2.52 15.85
CA GLY A 350 2.44 -3.92 15.70
C GLY A 350 2.46 -4.39 14.24
N ARG A 351 2.32 -5.71 14.04
CA ARG A 351 2.44 -6.34 12.71
C ARG A 351 1.08 -6.64 12.09
N TYR A 352 0.23 -7.34 12.84
CA TYR A 352 -1.11 -7.75 12.42
C TYR A 352 -2.19 -6.98 13.17
N ASP A 353 -1.90 -6.57 14.39
CA ASP A 353 -2.76 -5.83 15.32
C ASP A 353 -2.45 -4.34 15.31
N VAL A 354 -2.31 -3.76 14.11
CA VAL A 354 -1.99 -2.34 13.94
C VAL A 354 -3.10 -1.50 14.58
N GLY A 355 -2.78 -0.89 15.73
CA GLY A 355 -3.74 -0.11 16.52
C GLY A 355 -3.89 1.33 16.02
N PRO A 356 -4.93 2.04 16.49
CA PRO A 356 -5.06 3.46 16.24
C PRO A 356 -3.91 4.22 16.90
N ALA A 357 -3.43 5.27 16.23
CA ALA A 357 -2.51 6.21 16.86
C ALA A 357 -3.23 6.84 18.06
N SER A 358 -2.69 6.61 19.25
CA SER A 358 -3.28 7.09 20.50
C SER A 358 -2.22 7.73 21.39
N GLU A 359 -2.69 8.58 22.31
CA GLU A 359 -1.85 9.24 23.30
C GLU A 359 -1.06 8.26 24.16
N ALA A 360 -1.64 7.08 24.42
CA ALA A 360 -1.00 6.00 25.16
C ALA A 360 0.33 5.55 24.52
N MET A 361 0.53 5.73 23.20
CA MET A 361 1.80 5.39 22.57
C MET A 361 2.96 6.30 23.00
N PHE A 362 2.66 7.53 23.43
CA PHE A 362 3.65 8.50 23.91
C PHE A 362 3.93 8.35 25.40
N THR A 363 2.90 8.05 26.18
CA THR A 363 2.94 8.13 27.65
C THR A 363 2.80 6.77 28.34
N GLY A 364 2.53 5.71 27.57
CA GLY A 364 2.33 4.36 28.09
C GLY A 364 3.62 3.62 28.46
N SER A 365 3.42 2.49 29.11
CA SER A 365 4.45 1.54 29.57
C SER A 365 4.34 0.17 28.88
N GLY A 366 3.63 0.11 27.76
CA GLY A 366 3.47 -1.08 26.95
C GLY A 366 4.76 -1.48 26.22
N THR A 367 4.78 -2.70 25.71
CA THR A 367 5.95 -3.30 25.02
C THR A 367 6.29 -2.64 23.68
N ARG A 368 5.44 -1.72 23.20
CA ARG A 368 5.60 -1.00 21.93
C ARG A 368 5.75 0.52 22.12
N ASP A 369 5.70 0.96 23.37
CA ASP A 369 5.76 2.38 23.71
C ASP A 369 7.23 2.81 23.80
N CYS A 370 7.49 4.11 23.78
CA CYS A 370 8.84 4.67 23.82
C CYS A 370 9.61 4.19 25.06
N THR A 371 8.89 4.00 26.17
CA THR A 371 9.44 3.58 27.46
C THR A 371 9.99 2.16 27.48
N SER A 372 9.62 1.32 26.50
CA SER A 372 10.18 -0.03 26.36
C SER A 372 11.68 -0.05 26.05
N CYS A 373 12.21 1.05 25.48
CA CYS A 373 13.63 1.21 25.13
C CYS A 373 14.27 2.46 25.75
N HIS A 374 13.48 3.48 26.10
CA HIS A 374 13.96 4.74 26.67
C HIS A 374 13.50 4.89 28.12
N PRO A 375 14.42 4.98 29.11
CA PRO A 375 14.06 5.20 30.50
C PRO A 375 13.25 6.49 30.70
N PRO A 376 12.28 6.55 31.64
CA PRO A 376 11.45 7.73 31.88
C PRO A 376 12.23 9.02 32.19
N ASN A 377 13.42 8.90 32.80
CA ASN A 377 14.28 10.03 33.15
C ASN A 377 15.34 10.35 32.09
N SER A 378 15.15 9.88 30.85
CA SER A 378 16.09 10.12 29.75
C SER A 378 15.76 11.42 29.00
N PRO A 379 16.75 12.06 28.34
CA PRO A 379 16.50 13.18 27.44
C PRO A 379 15.49 12.84 26.33
N GLN A 380 15.46 11.58 25.88
CA GLN A 380 14.54 11.07 24.87
C GLN A 380 13.09 11.06 25.39
N ALA A 381 12.86 10.65 26.64
CA ALA A 381 11.54 10.69 27.25
C ALA A 381 11.02 12.13 27.39
N ALA A 382 11.90 13.09 27.74
CA ALA A 382 11.55 14.51 27.76
C ALA A 382 11.16 15.03 26.37
N ALA A 383 11.92 14.66 25.32
CA ALA A 383 11.60 15.03 23.94
C ALA A 383 10.25 14.43 23.48
N VAL A 384 9.96 13.17 23.80
CA VAL A 384 8.65 12.53 23.53
C VAL A 384 7.52 13.31 24.18
N LYS A 385 7.69 13.73 25.45
CA LYS A 385 6.70 14.57 26.13
C LYS A 385 6.49 15.92 25.44
N GLN A 386 7.55 16.58 25.00
CA GLN A 386 7.43 17.85 24.26
C GLN A 386 6.67 17.70 22.95
N LEU A 387 6.93 16.61 22.21
CA LEU A 387 6.19 16.28 20.99
C LEU A 387 4.70 16.04 21.27
N PHE A 388 4.42 15.27 22.32
CA PHE A 388 3.07 15.00 22.78
C PHE A 388 2.31 16.27 23.15
N ASP A 389 2.91 17.13 23.99
CA ASP A 389 2.30 18.38 24.43
C ASP A 389 2.02 19.32 23.24
N ALA A 390 2.93 19.40 22.27
CA ALA A 390 2.76 20.24 21.08
C ALA A 390 1.58 19.78 20.20
N ILE A 391 1.47 18.47 19.95
CA ILE A 391 0.42 17.91 19.09
C ILE A 391 -0.95 18.00 19.78
N THR A 392 -1.03 17.64 21.07
CA THR A 392 -2.29 17.67 21.83
C THR A 392 -2.79 19.09 22.07
N THR A 393 -1.90 20.04 22.36
CA THR A 393 -2.25 21.47 22.47
C THR A 393 -2.84 22.00 21.16
N SER A 394 -2.19 21.70 20.03
CA SER A 394 -2.66 22.12 18.71
C SER A 394 -3.97 21.45 18.31
N ALA A 395 -4.14 20.17 18.61
CA ALA A 395 -5.39 19.45 18.38
C ALA A 395 -6.55 20.05 19.18
N ARG A 396 -6.33 20.39 20.46
CA ARG A 396 -7.34 21.04 21.30
C ARG A 396 -7.75 22.40 20.74
N ALA A 397 -6.80 23.25 20.34
CA ALA A 397 -7.11 24.54 19.73
C ALA A 397 -7.94 24.38 18.44
N TYR A 398 -7.64 23.37 17.63
CA TYR A 398 -8.42 23.03 16.44
C TYR A 398 -9.86 22.60 16.78
N ASP A 399 -10.05 21.77 17.80
CA ASP A 399 -11.38 21.32 18.23
C ASP A 399 -12.20 22.49 18.82
N GLU A 400 -11.57 23.37 19.61
CA GLU A 400 -12.19 24.60 20.13
C GLU A 400 -12.66 25.53 19.01
N ALA A 401 -11.80 25.76 18.00
CA ALA A 401 -12.14 26.54 16.82
C ALA A 401 -13.28 25.91 15.99
N THR A 402 -13.27 24.58 15.84
CA THR A 402 -14.34 23.82 15.17
C THR A 402 -15.67 24.02 15.89
N ASN A 403 -15.68 23.89 17.22
CA ASN A 403 -16.86 24.11 18.04
C ASN A 403 -17.36 25.57 17.97
N ALA A 404 -16.45 26.54 17.93
CA ALA A 404 -16.82 27.96 17.78
C ALA A 404 -17.49 28.25 16.42
N ILE A 405 -16.95 27.70 15.33
CA ILE A 405 -17.58 27.79 14.00
C ILE A 405 -18.98 27.14 14.01
N GLN A 406 -19.14 25.96 14.61
CA GLN A 406 -20.43 25.29 14.68
C GLN A 406 -21.46 26.13 15.45
N ARG A 407 -21.06 26.74 16.57
CA ARG A 407 -21.92 27.68 17.30
C ARG A 407 -22.30 28.89 16.45
N ALA A 408 -21.34 29.49 15.74
CA ALA A 408 -21.60 30.64 14.87
C ALA A 408 -22.58 30.28 13.74
N ALA A 409 -22.37 29.16 13.07
CA ALA A 409 -23.27 28.64 12.04
C ALA A 409 -24.70 28.41 12.57
N GLY A 410 -24.83 27.85 13.78
CA GLY A 410 -26.12 27.63 14.44
C GLY A 410 -26.92 28.90 14.73
N THR A 411 -26.27 30.08 14.72
CA THR A 411 -26.95 31.38 14.84
C THR A 411 -27.37 32.00 13.50
N GLY A 412 -27.11 31.31 12.38
CA GLY A 412 -27.39 31.77 11.03
C GLY A 412 -26.30 32.68 10.43
N LEU A 413 -25.11 32.75 11.04
CA LEU A 413 -23.97 33.48 10.50
C LEU A 413 -23.33 32.72 9.33
N ILE A 414 -22.85 33.47 8.33
CA ILE A 414 -22.06 32.92 7.23
C ILE A 414 -20.63 32.69 7.74
N VAL A 415 -20.19 31.43 7.76
CA VAL A 415 -18.89 31.01 8.32
C VAL A 415 -17.95 30.37 7.28
N ALA A 416 -18.29 30.47 6.00
CA ALA A 416 -17.51 29.84 4.92
C ALA A 416 -16.03 30.31 4.89
N PRO A 417 -15.70 31.60 5.10
CA PRO A 417 -14.31 32.05 5.16
C PRO A 417 -13.52 31.40 6.32
N GLU A 418 -14.14 31.31 7.50
CA GLU A 418 -13.55 30.72 8.70
C GLU A 418 -13.37 29.21 8.54
N GLN A 419 -14.32 28.53 7.89
CA GLN A 419 -14.22 27.11 7.54
C GLN A 419 -13.05 26.84 6.59
N ALA A 420 -12.83 27.71 5.59
CA ALA A 420 -11.70 27.59 4.67
C ALA A 420 -10.36 27.76 5.40
N LYS A 421 -10.25 28.74 6.31
CA LYS A 421 -9.06 28.90 7.18
C LYS A 421 -8.85 27.68 8.09
N LEU A 422 -9.92 27.17 8.70
CA LEU A 422 -9.82 25.99 9.56
C LEU A 422 -9.34 24.74 8.80
N ALA A 423 -9.62 24.63 7.50
CA ALA A 423 -9.09 23.56 6.66
C ALA A 423 -7.54 23.62 6.52
N ASP A 424 -6.94 24.82 6.53
CA ASP A 424 -5.49 24.98 6.56
C ASP A 424 -4.90 24.56 7.93
N ALA A 425 -5.55 24.94 9.04
CA ALA A 425 -5.17 24.45 10.36
C ALA A 425 -5.21 22.92 10.44
N LYS A 426 -6.26 22.29 9.89
CA LYS A 426 -6.40 20.83 9.79
C LYS A 426 -5.23 20.21 9.01
N THR A 427 -4.88 20.81 7.88
CA THR A 427 -3.77 20.33 7.02
C THR A 427 -2.44 20.39 7.77
N ASN A 428 -2.17 21.49 8.48
CA ASN A 428 -0.98 21.62 9.31
C ASN A 428 -0.96 20.59 10.46
N LEU A 429 -2.10 20.33 11.11
CA LEU A 429 -2.21 19.33 12.17
C LEU A 429 -1.99 17.89 11.67
N ILE A 430 -2.56 17.53 10.51
CA ILE A 430 -2.31 16.23 9.87
C ILE A 430 -0.83 16.08 9.52
N THR A 431 -0.23 17.14 8.97
CA THR A 431 1.20 17.16 8.63
C THR A 431 2.07 17.04 9.88
N ALA A 432 1.70 17.70 10.99
CA ALA A 432 2.40 17.58 12.27
C ALA A 432 2.38 16.13 12.81
N ARG A 433 1.22 15.47 12.72
CA ARG A 433 1.08 14.06 13.11
C ARG A 433 1.93 13.12 12.26
N ALA A 434 2.13 13.41 10.97
CA ALA A 434 3.11 12.66 10.17
C ALA A 434 4.55 13.00 10.58
N ALA A 435 4.85 14.29 10.75
CA ALA A 435 6.16 14.83 11.09
C ALA A 435 6.71 14.34 12.44
N GLN A 436 5.86 13.90 13.36
CA GLN A 436 6.28 13.30 14.63
C GLN A 436 7.25 12.13 14.45
N HIS A 437 7.20 11.44 13.30
CA HIS A 437 8.10 10.34 12.98
C HIS A 437 9.54 10.78 12.70
N THR A 438 9.82 12.09 12.57
CA THR A 438 11.20 12.62 12.61
C THR A 438 11.82 12.55 14.00
N LEU A 439 10.99 12.45 15.06
CA LEU A 439 11.38 12.58 16.45
C LEU A 439 12.09 13.92 16.77
N SER A 440 11.80 14.97 16.01
CA SER A 440 12.34 16.31 16.19
C SER A 440 11.26 17.28 16.65
N PHE A 441 11.46 17.89 17.82
CA PHE A 441 10.55 18.89 18.35
C PHE A 441 10.39 20.06 17.40
N ASP A 442 11.48 20.62 16.86
CA ASP A 442 11.43 21.80 16.00
C ASP A 442 10.60 21.57 14.74
N VAL A 443 10.74 20.39 14.11
CA VAL A 443 10.00 20.03 12.89
C VAL A 443 8.51 19.92 13.17
N VAL A 444 8.14 19.30 14.29
CA VAL A 444 6.73 19.15 14.69
C VAL A 444 6.15 20.49 15.13
N ASN A 445 6.88 21.23 15.96
CA ASN A 445 6.48 22.53 16.50
C ASN A 445 6.20 23.55 15.40
N ALA A 446 7.02 23.57 14.34
CA ALA A 446 6.80 24.46 13.20
C ALA A 446 5.44 24.23 12.50
N LYS A 447 4.87 23.02 12.60
CA LYS A 447 3.55 22.69 12.04
C LYS A 447 2.43 22.89 13.06
N THR A 448 2.62 22.45 14.30
CA THR A 448 1.62 22.60 15.37
C THR A 448 1.41 24.06 15.77
N ALA A 449 2.46 24.89 15.78
CA ALA A 449 2.34 26.33 16.05
C ALA A 449 1.45 27.00 15.00
N LYS A 450 1.70 26.77 13.71
CA LYS A 450 0.87 27.31 12.61
C LYS A 450 -0.59 26.87 12.73
N ALA A 451 -0.84 25.59 12.97
CA ALA A 451 -2.19 25.08 13.18
C ALA A 451 -2.86 25.77 14.38
N THR A 452 -2.14 25.93 15.49
CA THR A 452 -2.64 26.58 16.71
C THR A 452 -2.98 28.05 16.47
N ASP A 453 -2.11 28.80 15.78
CA ASP A 453 -2.32 30.22 15.51
C ASP A 453 -3.55 30.43 14.63
N ILE A 454 -3.68 29.66 13.54
CA ILE A 454 -4.85 29.70 12.66
C ILE A 454 -6.12 29.32 13.43
N SER A 455 -6.07 28.26 14.24
CA SER A 455 -7.22 27.84 15.04
C SER A 455 -7.67 28.90 16.03
N LYS A 456 -6.74 29.53 16.75
CA LYS A 456 -7.06 30.63 17.68
C LYS A 456 -7.62 31.85 16.97
N GLU A 457 -7.08 32.21 15.80
CA GLU A 457 -7.61 33.31 14.98
C GLU A 457 -9.06 33.02 14.55
N VAL A 458 -9.31 31.81 14.04
CA VAL A 458 -10.63 31.36 13.63
C VAL A 458 -11.62 31.37 14.79
N GLN A 459 -11.21 30.85 15.96
CA GLN A 459 -12.04 30.86 17.16
C GLN A 459 -12.41 32.29 17.56
N ALA A 460 -11.43 33.19 17.66
CA ALA A 460 -11.65 34.57 18.06
C ALA A 460 -12.59 35.30 17.08
N ASN A 461 -12.42 35.08 15.77
CA ASN A 461 -13.29 35.66 14.75
C ASN A 461 -14.73 35.14 14.87
N ALA A 462 -14.92 33.84 15.07
CA ALA A 462 -16.24 33.24 15.26
C ALA A 462 -16.94 33.78 16.51
N GLU A 463 -16.22 33.85 17.64
CA GLU A 463 -16.77 34.37 18.90
C GLU A 463 -17.11 35.87 18.80
N LYS A 464 -16.27 36.66 18.14
CA LYS A 464 -16.55 38.07 17.83
C LYS A 464 -17.81 38.21 16.98
N ALA A 465 -17.95 37.42 15.91
CA ALA A 465 -19.10 37.46 15.03
C ALA A 465 -20.41 37.08 15.76
N ILE A 466 -20.36 36.10 16.67
CA ILE A 466 -21.49 35.75 17.54
C ILE A 466 -21.84 36.94 18.44
N GLY A 467 -20.86 37.53 19.13
CA GLY A 467 -21.08 38.67 20.02
C GLY A 467 -21.72 39.86 19.31
N GLU A 468 -21.19 40.23 18.14
CA GLU A 468 -21.78 41.27 17.29
C GLU A 468 -23.20 40.93 16.84
N SER A 469 -23.48 39.67 16.51
CA SER A 469 -24.84 39.25 16.16
C SER A 469 -25.82 39.40 17.33
N VAL A 470 -25.41 39.11 18.56
CA VAL A 470 -26.25 39.27 19.75
C VAL A 470 -26.56 40.75 19.97
N ILE A 471 -25.54 41.61 19.90
CA ILE A 471 -25.69 43.05 20.06
C ILE A 471 -26.63 43.62 18.97
N ARG A 472 -26.47 43.21 17.71
CA ARG A 472 -27.37 43.63 16.62
C ARG A 472 -28.82 43.21 16.86
N ARG A 473 -29.06 41.99 17.35
CA ARG A 473 -30.42 41.52 17.70
C ARG A 473 -31.02 42.32 18.85
N GLN A 474 -30.24 42.60 19.90
CA GLN A 474 -30.70 43.43 21.02
C GLN A 474 -31.01 44.87 20.58
N ALA A 475 -30.14 45.48 19.78
CA ALA A 475 -30.35 46.82 19.24
C ALA A 475 -31.60 46.88 18.34
N MET A 476 -31.84 45.85 17.52
CA MET A 476 -33.06 45.73 16.71
C MET A 476 -34.32 45.64 17.58
N VAL A 477 -34.31 44.83 18.65
CA VAL A 477 -35.45 44.71 19.58
C VAL A 477 -35.72 46.06 20.27
N ILE A 478 -34.69 46.74 20.78
CA ILE A 478 -34.82 48.07 21.39
C ILE A 478 -35.39 49.07 20.37
N GLY A 479 -34.87 49.08 19.14
CA GLY A 479 -35.36 49.93 18.06
C GLY A 479 -36.84 49.67 17.73
N LEU A 480 -37.27 48.40 17.68
CA LEU A 480 -38.67 48.01 17.47
C LEU A 480 -39.57 48.47 18.63
N ILE A 481 -39.10 48.39 19.87
CA ILE A 481 -39.84 48.89 21.05
C ILE A 481 -40.01 50.41 20.96
N VAL A 482 -38.94 51.14 20.65
CA VAL A 482 -38.99 52.61 20.48
C VAL A 482 -39.94 52.99 19.34
N ALA A 483 -39.88 52.29 18.21
CA ALA A 483 -40.79 52.49 17.08
C ALA A 483 -42.25 52.20 17.46
N ALA A 484 -42.52 51.12 18.20
CA ALA A 484 -43.86 50.77 18.65
C ALA A 484 -44.42 51.82 19.63
N ILE A 485 -43.60 52.35 20.55
CA ILE A 485 -43.98 53.45 21.44
C ILE A 485 -44.31 54.69 20.62
N ALA A 486 -43.46 55.07 19.67
CA ALA A 486 -43.70 56.23 18.81
C ALA A 486 -45.02 56.08 18.00
N ILE A 487 -45.28 54.91 17.42
CA ILE A 487 -46.52 54.60 16.71
C ILE A 487 -47.73 54.70 17.65
N ALA A 488 -47.64 54.13 18.86
CA ALA A 488 -48.72 54.20 19.85
C ALA A 488 -49.00 55.64 20.29
N SER A 489 -47.96 56.44 20.54
CA SER A 489 -48.10 57.87 20.86
C SER A 489 -48.75 58.65 19.73
N LEU A 490 -48.31 58.45 18.48
CA LEU A 490 -48.91 59.08 17.30
C LEU A 490 -50.38 58.66 17.13
N TYR A 491 -50.71 57.39 17.38
CA TYR A 491 -52.08 56.89 17.35
C TYR A 491 -52.95 57.53 18.42
N MET A 492 -52.44 57.68 19.64
CA MET A 492 -53.16 58.37 20.73
C MET A 492 -53.40 59.85 20.41
N ILE A 493 -52.40 60.57 19.91
CA ILE A 493 -52.53 61.97 19.48
C ILE A 493 -53.57 62.08 18.36
N ARG A 494 -53.50 61.21 17.35
CA ARG A 494 -54.49 61.15 16.26
C ARG A 494 -55.90 60.93 16.79
N ARG A 495 -56.09 59.98 17.71
CA ARG A 495 -57.39 59.69 18.33
C ARG A 495 -57.95 60.89 19.08
N GLU A 496 -57.10 61.61 19.81
CA GLU A 496 -57.50 62.81 20.52
C GLU A 496 -57.91 63.94 19.56
N LEU A 497 -57.14 64.16 18.48
CA LEU A 497 -57.48 65.12 17.43
C LEU A 497 -58.82 64.79 16.75
N TYR A 498 -59.12 63.52 16.48
CA TYR A 498 -60.43 63.13 15.94
C TYR A 498 -61.59 63.33 16.91
N ARG A 499 -61.35 63.21 18.23
CA ARG A 499 -62.35 63.49 19.26
C ARG A 499 -62.72 64.97 19.32
N GLN A 500 -61.79 65.85 18.99
CA GLN A 500 -61.96 67.30 19.00
C GLN A 500 -62.55 67.85 17.70
N LEU A 501 -62.72 67.02 16.66
CA LEU A 501 -63.39 67.42 15.43
C LEU A 501 -64.91 67.44 15.64
N PRO A 502 -65.61 68.50 15.20
CA PRO A 502 -67.07 68.57 15.28
C PRO A 502 -67.72 67.44 14.47
N PRO A 503 -68.90 66.93 14.88
CA PRO A 503 -69.60 65.89 14.13
C PRO A 503 -69.86 66.38 12.72
N LYS A 504 -69.55 65.52 11.73
CA LYS A 504 -69.85 65.82 10.33
C LYS A 504 -71.37 65.97 10.17
N GLU A 505 -71.79 67.15 9.71
CA GLU A 505 -73.15 67.44 9.25
C GLU A 505 -73.60 66.50 8.13
#